data_AF-A0A524M880-F1
#
_entry.id   AF-A0A524M880-F1
#
_cell.length_a   1.000
_cell.length_b   1.000
_cell.length_c   1.000
_cell.angle_alpha   90.00
_cell.angle_beta   90.00
_cell.angle_gamma   90.00
#
_symmetry.space_group_name_H-M   'P 1'
#
loop_
_entity.id
_entity.type
_entity.pdbx_description
1 polymer ?
#
loop_
_entity_poly.entity_id
_entity_poly.type
_entity_poly.pdbx_seq_one_letter_code
_entity_poly.pdbx_strand_id
1 'polypeptide(L)'
;SDPDGDLLSIVSVTQPPNGVVTIVGNEVLYRPNDGFSGTDTFAYTIVDESGSTSSASVTIGVDPLVSGAGGAAAQETSCDGRVIISEIAWAGTMADSRDEWIELRNLGTTPVDLTGWILRWRSTHPSSAEDQIWKVIELSGVLPAASVDACALEPEASTRLRIEESDDMTWIISGQPESGVDGFYVLERRGDASIQDLQANLVYDTERTLSLELSDQGEIVMLLNDNGDVVDTANASNLGRSTWAAGSASTRATMERIDPLKPDTADNWQTNFGLVIAGQDADGHLLRATPGLVNSPDVEALAQIASIDPASVRAGEILRTDFSLSRQDRRITGWPWICVIRPGFAGVSGAGGSADYTAYAFSGSHQGNDRYALEIATSGLATGTYSFWIIYGSGQAVYIPILVSP
;
A
#
# COMPACT_ATOMS: atom_id res chain seq x y z
N SER A 1 -9.30 -28.36 -26.57
CA SER A 1 -10.28 -28.15 -27.65
C SER A 1 -10.80 -29.49 -28.10
N ASP A 2 -12.09 -29.56 -28.43
CA ASP A 2 -12.70 -30.72 -29.04
C ASP A 2 -12.50 -30.68 -30.57
N PRO A 3 -12.15 -31.79 -31.25
CA PRO A 3 -11.98 -31.82 -32.70
C PRO A 3 -13.26 -31.55 -33.52
N ASP A 4 -14.43 -31.82 -32.94
CA ASP A 4 -15.74 -31.69 -33.57
C ASP A 4 -16.44 -30.36 -33.21
N GLY A 5 -15.91 -29.63 -32.21
CA GLY A 5 -16.33 -28.28 -31.84
C GLY A 5 -17.40 -28.23 -30.75
N ASP A 6 -17.63 -29.35 -30.08
CA ASP A 6 -18.65 -29.48 -29.04
C ASP A 6 -18.25 -28.79 -27.73
N LEU A 7 -19.25 -28.39 -26.93
CA LEU A 7 -19.03 -27.84 -25.60
C LEU A 7 -18.56 -28.94 -24.64
N LEU A 8 -17.41 -28.72 -24.01
CA LEU A 8 -16.81 -29.64 -23.04
C LEU A 8 -17.16 -29.22 -21.62
N SER A 9 -17.62 -30.16 -20.80
CA SER A 9 -17.94 -29.95 -19.38
C SER A 9 -17.07 -30.81 -18.46
N ILE A 10 -16.50 -30.24 -17.40
CA ILE A 10 -15.77 -31.00 -16.38
C ILE A 10 -16.79 -31.74 -15.49
N VAL A 11 -16.67 -33.07 -15.44
CA VAL A 11 -17.64 -33.94 -14.73
C VAL A 11 -17.07 -34.58 -13.47
N SER A 12 -15.76 -34.71 -13.36
CA SER A 12 -15.12 -35.24 -12.15
C SER A 12 -13.67 -34.79 -12.01
N VAL A 13 -13.20 -34.82 -10.76
CA VAL A 13 -11.80 -34.57 -10.37
C VAL A 13 -11.36 -35.61 -9.35
N THR A 14 -10.08 -35.96 -9.37
CA THR A 14 -9.45 -36.69 -8.24
C THR A 14 -8.96 -35.71 -7.20
N GLN A 15 -8.89 -36.13 -5.93
CA GLN A 15 -8.24 -35.32 -4.90
C GLN A 15 -6.74 -35.56 -4.93
N PRO A 16 -5.93 -34.50 -4.92
CA PRO A 16 -4.49 -34.64 -4.83
C PRO A 16 -4.06 -34.88 -3.37
N PRO A 17 -2.86 -35.44 -3.11
CA PRO A 17 -2.43 -35.78 -1.75
C PRO A 17 -2.35 -34.60 -0.76
N ASN A 18 -2.08 -33.39 -1.23
CA ASN A 18 -1.75 -32.25 -0.38
C ASN A 18 -2.67 -31.03 -0.59
N GLY A 19 -3.89 -31.27 -1.09
CA GLY A 19 -4.89 -30.23 -1.25
C GLY A 19 -6.27 -30.81 -1.56
N VAL A 20 -7.22 -29.92 -1.78
CA VAL A 20 -8.60 -30.23 -2.13
C VAL A 20 -8.92 -29.56 -3.46
N VAL A 21 -9.44 -30.34 -4.41
CA VAL A 21 -9.93 -29.85 -5.71
C VAL A 21 -11.45 -29.93 -5.74
N THR A 22 -12.12 -28.83 -6.07
CA THR A 22 -13.56 -28.78 -6.30
C THR A 22 -13.87 -28.31 -7.71
N ILE A 23 -15.00 -28.76 -8.27
CA ILE A 23 -15.51 -28.27 -9.55
C ILE A 23 -16.46 -27.11 -9.25
N VAL A 24 -16.26 -25.96 -9.90
CA VAL A 24 -17.13 -24.79 -9.82
C VAL A 24 -17.49 -24.36 -11.24
N GLY A 25 -18.72 -24.66 -11.67
CA GLY A 25 -19.09 -24.47 -13.08
C GLY A 25 -18.27 -25.38 -14.00
N ASN A 26 -17.55 -24.79 -14.95
CA ASN A 26 -16.63 -25.51 -15.85
C ASN A 26 -15.15 -25.28 -15.52
N GLU A 27 -14.86 -24.91 -14.27
CA GLU A 27 -13.51 -24.68 -13.75
C GLU A 27 -13.21 -25.63 -12.59
N VAL A 28 -11.92 -25.76 -12.27
CA VAL A 28 -11.42 -26.52 -11.12
C VAL A 28 -10.73 -25.56 -10.15
N LEU A 29 -11.18 -25.54 -8.90
CA LEU A 29 -10.57 -24.77 -7.83
C LEU A 29 -9.71 -25.70 -6.98
N TYR A 30 -8.41 -25.42 -6.90
CA TYR A 30 -7.49 -26.12 -6.01
C TYR A 30 -7.22 -25.28 -4.75
N ARG A 31 -7.35 -25.90 -3.58
CA ARG A 31 -6.94 -25.34 -2.30
C ARG A 31 -5.88 -26.26 -1.67
N PRO A 32 -4.63 -25.82 -1.49
CA PRO A 32 -3.64 -26.62 -0.79
C PRO A 32 -4.07 -26.85 0.66
N ASN A 33 -3.63 -27.96 1.26
CA ASN A 33 -3.74 -28.18 2.69
C ASN A 33 -2.94 -27.08 3.41
N ASP A 34 -3.43 -26.65 4.57
CA ASP A 34 -2.79 -25.58 5.33
C ASP A 34 -1.31 -25.93 5.60
N GLY A 35 -0.41 -25.02 5.22
CA GLY A 35 1.05 -25.19 5.36
C GLY A 35 1.73 -26.07 4.31
N PHE A 36 1.03 -26.60 3.31
CA PHE A 36 1.66 -27.35 2.23
C PHE A 36 2.42 -26.43 1.27
N SER A 37 3.65 -26.84 0.96
CA SER A 37 4.49 -26.27 -0.10
C SER A 37 5.10 -27.40 -0.92
N GLY A 38 5.17 -27.23 -2.23
CA GLY A 38 5.68 -28.23 -3.16
C GLY A 38 4.69 -28.54 -4.27
N THR A 39 4.95 -29.63 -4.99
CA THR A 39 4.15 -30.00 -6.15
C THR A 39 3.01 -30.93 -5.75
N ASP A 40 1.80 -30.62 -6.22
CA ASP A 40 0.64 -31.50 -6.12
C ASP A 40 0.12 -31.89 -7.50
N THR A 41 -0.61 -32.99 -7.61
CA THR A 41 -1.13 -33.47 -8.90
C THR A 41 -2.51 -34.09 -8.75
N PHE A 42 -3.45 -33.65 -9.58
CA PHE A 42 -4.77 -34.26 -9.71
C PHE A 42 -5.10 -34.52 -11.18
N ALA A 43 -6.13 -35.31 -11.43
CA ALA A 43 -6.72 -35.51 -12.75
C ALA A 43 -8.15 -34.98 -12.79
N TYR A 44 -8.58 -34.49 -13.96
CA TYR A 44 -9.96 -34.14 -14.22
C TYR A 44 -10.48 -34.93 -15.44
N THR A 45 -11.78 -35.18 -15.47
CA THR A 45 -12.48 -35.79 -16.59
C THR A 45 -13.47 -34.78 -17.17
N ILE A 46 -13.42 -34.62 -18.50
CA ILE A 46 -14.39 -33.85 -19.28
C ILE A 46 -15.34 -34.79 -20.03
N VAL A 47 -16.54 -34.31 -20.31
CA VAL A 47 -17.53 -34.94 -21.18
C VAL A 47 -17.95 -33.95 -22.27
N ASP A 48 -18.22 -34.44 -23.47
CA ASP A 48 -18.91 -33.69 -24.52
C ASP A 48 -20.44 -33.84 -24.42
N GLU A 49 -21.19 -33.22 -25.34
CA GLU A 49 -22.65 -33.36 -25.40
C GLU A 49 -23.11 -34.76 -25.85
N SER A 50 -22.22 -35.55 -26.47
CA SER A 50 -22.47 -36.91 -26.91
C SER A 50 -22.32 -37.97 -25.81
N GLY A 51 -21.74 -37.58 -24.67
CA GLY A 51 -21.44 -38.46 -23.53
C GLY A 51 -20.05 -39.12 -23.60
N SER A 52 -19.22 -38.74 -24.57
CA SER A 52 -17.83 -39.20 -24.68
C SER A 52 -16.98 -38.48 -23.64
N THR A 53 -16.07 -39.22 -23.00
CA THR A 53 -15.24 -38.68 -21.90
C THR A 53 -13.75 -38.71 -22.22
N SER A 54 -13.01 -37.73 -21.71
CA SER A 54 -11.55 -37.66 -21.78
C SER A 54 -10.99 -37.18 -20.44
N SER A 55 -9.78 -37.62 -20.08
CA SER A 55 -9.14 -37.27 -18.81
C SER A 55 -7.73 -36.71 -19.01
N ALA A 56 -7.34 -35.74 -18.19
CA ALA A 56 -6.01 -35.14 -18.19
C ALA A 56 -5.51 -34.91 -16.76
N SER A 57 -4.19 -34.86 -16.59
CA SER A 57 -3.52 -34.56 -15.31
C SER A 57 -3.07 -33.11 -15.26
N VAL A 58 -3.23 -32.50 -14.10
CA VAL A 58 -2.82 -31.14 -13.78
C VAL A 58 -1.80 -31.22 -12.65
N THR A 59 -0.63 -30.62 -12.88
CA THR A 59 0.43 -30.48 -11.88
C THR A 59 0.44 -29.03 -11.39
N ILE A 60 0.35 -28.84 -10.07
CA ILE A 60 0.36 -27.52 -9.43
C ILE A 60 1.63 -27.40 -8.60
N GLY A 61 2.37 -26.30 -8.76
CA GLY A 61 3.41 -25.89 -7.82
C GLY A 61 2.81 -24.95 -6.78
N VAL A 62 2.92 -25.29 -5.51
CA VAL A 62 2.57 -24.42 -4.37
C VAL A 62 3.86 -23.89 -3.79
N ASP A 63 4.11 -22.61 -3.97
CA ASP A 63 5.27 -21.97 -3.36
C ASP A 63 5.12 -22.00 -1.83
N PRO A 64 6.22 -22.18 -1.08
CA PRO A 64 6.17 -22.11 0.36
C PRO A 64 5.56 -20.78 0.80
N LEU A 65 4.51 -20.88 1.63
CA LEU A 65 4.13 -19.76 2.47
C LEU A 65 5.37 -19.43 3.29
N VAL A 66 5.86 -18.20 3.16
CA VAL A 66 6.93 -17.72 4.02
C VAL A 66 6.39 -17.84 5.44
N SER A 67 6.82 -18.85 6.17
CA SER A 67 6.62 -18.88 7.61
C SER A 67 7.52 -17.80 8.17
N GLY A 68 7.03 -16.57 8.24
CA GLY A 68 7.33 -15.77 9.43
C GLY A 68 6.96 -16.67 10.61
N ALA A 69 7.97 -17.05 11.40
CA ALA A 69 7.92 -18.10 12.41
C ALA A 69 6.52 -18.31 13.03
N GLY A 70 5.87 -19.40 12.65
CA GLY A 70 4.67 -19.92 13.32
C GLY A 70 5.02 -20.78 14.52
N GLY A 71 5.85 -20.29 15.42
CA GLY A 71 5.88 -20.70 16.82
C GLY A 71 5.42 -19.49 17.63
N ALA A 72 4.68 -19.67 18.73
CA ALA A 72 4.32 -18.58 19.63
C ALA A 72 5.49 -17.59 19.71
N ALA A 73 5.30 -16.35 19.27
CA ALA A 73 6.38 -15.40 19.09
C ALA A 73 7.15 -15.31 20.41
N ALA A 74 8.30 -16.00 20.47
CA ALA A 74 9.41 -15.41 21.17
C ALA A 74 9.58 -14.09 20.45
N GLN A 75 9.33 -12.99 21.16
CA GLN A 75 9.71 -11.67 20.68
C GLN A 75 11.15 -11.82 20.19
N GLU A 76 11.35 -11.74 18.86
CA GLU A 76 12.70 -11.69 18.33
C GLU A 76 13.35 -10.53 19.08
N THR A 77 14.43 -10.80 19.79
CA THR A 77 15.06 -9.75 20.59
C THR A 77 15.90 -8.82 19.72
N SER A 78 16.04 -9.16 18.43
CA SER A 78 16.77 -8.35 17.46
C SER A 78 16.29 -8.60 16.04
N CYS A 79 16.24 -7.51 15.26
CA CYS A 79 15.92 -7.47 13.84
C CYS A 79 17.18 -7.43 12.95
N ASP A 80 18.38 -7.65 13.49
CA ASP A 80 19.62 -7.64 12.70
C ASP A 80 19.55 -8.61 11.50
N GLY A 81 19.82 -8.08 10.31
CA GLY A 81 19.72 -8.80 9.04
C GLY A 81 18.31 -8.82 8.42
N ARG A 82 17.29 -8.27 9.09
CA ARG A 82 15.94 -8.14 8.53
C ARG A 82 15.84 -6.87 7.69
N VAL A 83 15.54 -7.08 6.41
CA VAL A 83 15.30 -6.01 5.43
C VAL A 83 13.89 -6.18 4.87
N ILE A 84 13.14 -5.08 4.79
CA ILE A 84 11.79 -5.06 4.25
C ILE A 84 11.67 -4.10 3.07
N ILE A 85 10.65 -4.30 2.25
CA ILE A 85 10.10 -3.31 1.34
C ILE A 85 9.22 -2.38 2.18
N SER A 86 9.63 -1.11 2.27
CA SER A 86 9.03 -0.10 3.13
C SER A 86 7.99 0.72 2.38
N GLU A 87 8.34 1.18 1.18
CA GLU A 87 7.55 2.12 0.39
C GLU A 87 7.65 1.79 -1.10
N ILE A 88 6.54 1.95 -1.84
CA ILE A 88 6.49 1.77 -3.28
C ILE A 88 5.73 2.94 -3.93
N ALA A 89 6.38 3.63 -4.85
CA ALA A 89 5.81 4.69 -5.68
C ALA A 89 5.51 4.22 -7.10
N TRP A 90 4.64 3.22 -7.20
CA TRP A 90 4.25 2.62 -8.48
C TRP A 90 3.60 3.62 -9.44
N ALA A 91 3.01 4.70 -8.91
CA ALA A 91 2.33 5.73 -9.68
C ALA A 91 3.27 6.82 -10.22
N GLY A 92 4.55 6.81 -9.84
CA GLY A 92 5.48 7.91 -10.13
C GLY A 92 5.14 9.22 -9.43
N THR A 93 5.57 10.35 -10.02
CA THR A 93 5.42 11.70 -9.44
C THR A 93 4.38 12.54 -10.19
N MET A 94 4.12 13.77 -9.70
CA MET A 94 3.29 14.74 -10.42
C MET A 94 3.99 15.29 -11.66
N ALA A 95 5.32 15.42 -11.63
CA ALA A 95 6.14 15.80 -12.78
C ALA A 95 6.12 14.75 -13.90
N ASP A 96 6.29 13.46 -13.58
CA ASP A 96 6.25 12.37 -14.55
C ASP A 96 5.75 11.07 -13.90
N SER A 97 4.77 10.42 -14.54
CA SER A 97 4.21 9.16 -14.05
C SER A 97 5.19 7.98 -14.10
N ARG A 98 6.34 8.16 -14.73
CA ARG A 98 7.40 7.15 -14.87
C ARG A 98 8.51 7.31 -13.84
N ASP A 99 8.45 8.35 -13.00
CA ASP A 99 9.41 8.63 -11.93
C ASP A 99 9.08 7.75 -10.71
N GLU A 100 9.22 6.45 -10.89
CA GLU A 100 8.90 5.41 -9.92
C GLU A 100 10.10 5.16 -8.99
N TRP A 101 9.82 4.83 -7.72
CA TRP A 101 10.83 4.34 -6.79
C TRP A 101 10.30 3.23 -5.87
N ILE A 102 11.24 2.48 -5.32
CA ILE A 102 11.02 1.50 -4.26
C ILE A 102 12.02 1.79 -3.15
N GLU A 103 11.56 1.77 -1.91
CA GLU A 103 12.40 1.91 -0.73
C GLU A 103 12.49 0.59 0.04
N LEU A 104 13.72 0.23 0.38
CA LEU A 104 14.01 -0.84 1.33
C LEU A 104 14.40 -0.23 2.68
N ARG A 105 14.05 -0.93 3.76
CA ARG A 105 14.41 -0.54 5.12
C ARG A 105 15.08 -1.68 5.88
N ASN A 106 16.19 -1.37 6.54
CA ASN A 106 16.81 -2.23 7.53
C ASN A 106 16.09 -2.05 8.87
N LEU A 107 15.71 -3.14 9.52
CA LEU A 107 15.06 -3.09 10.83
C LEU A 107 16.03 -3.30 11.99
N GLY A 108 17.27 -3.71 11.69
CA GLY A 108 18.33 -3.95 12.66
C GLY A 108 19.36 -2.83 12.72
N THR A 109 20.23 -2.94 13.72
CA THR A 109 21.32 -1.99 14.01
C THR A 109 22.65 -2.36 13.35
N THR A 110 22.69 -3.46 12.61
CA THR A 110 23.84 -3.87 11.81
C THR A 110 23.60 -3.57 10.32
N PRO A 111 24.53 -2.91 9.60
CA PRO A 111 24.39 -2.69 8.15
C PRO A 111 24.34 -4.00 7.37
N VAL A 112 23.61 -4.00 6.24
CA VAL A 112 23.43 -5.19 5.38
C VAL A 112 24.10 -4.95 4.03
N ASP A 113 24.97 -5.87 3.61
CA ASP A 113 25.50 -5.90 2.24
C ASP A 113 24.43 -6.51 1.32
N LEU A 114 24.00 -5.72 0.33
CA LEU A 114 22.97 -6.12 -0.63
C LEU A 114 23.57 -6.76 -1.88
N THR A 115 24.88 -6.94 -1.95
CA THR A 115 25.53 -7.60 -3.09
C THR A 115 24.99 -9.02 -3.26
N GLY A 116 24.45 -9.33 -4.46
CA GLY A 116 23.86 -10.64 -4.76
C GLY A 116 22.39 -10.78 -4.36
N TRP A 117 21.82 -9.79 -3.65
CA TRP A 117 20.39 -9.73 -3.39
C TRP A 117 19.64 -9.35 -4.66
N ILE A 118 18.38 -9.76 -4.73
CA ILE A 118 17.53 -9.53 -5.91
C ILE A 118 16.22 -8.88 -5.48
N LEU A 119 15.83 -7.84 -6.21
CA LEU A 119 14.45 -7.36 -6.22
C LEU A 119 13.81 -7.77 -7.53
N ARG A 120 12.63 -8.40 -7.47
CA ARG A 120 11.90 -8.81 -8.67
C ARG A 120 10.41 -8.59 -8.55
N TRP A 121 9.75 -8.36 -9.67
CA TRP A 121 8.30 -8.23 -9.71
C TRP A 121 7.70 -8.77 -11.01
N ARG A 122 6.41 -9.09 -10.95
CA ARG A 122 5.59 -9.48 -12.11
C ARG A 122 4.13 -9.14 -11.87
N SER A 123 3.35 -9.11 -12.95
CA SER A 123 1.91 -8.85 -12.86
C SER A 123 1.20 -9.88 -11.98
N THR A 124 0.29 -9.39 -11.15
CA THR A 124 -0.67 -10.25 -10.43
C THR A 124 -1.66 -10.92 -11.38
N HIS A 125 -1.92 -10.30 -12.54
CA HIS A 125 -2.92 -10.71 -13.52
C HIS A 125 -2.33 -10.65 -14.94
N PRO A 126 -1.43 -11.60 -15.29
CA PRO A 126 -0.75 -11.54 -16.57
C PRO A 126 -1.72 -11.72 -17.74
N SER A 127 -1.76 -10.73 -18.62
CA SER A 127 -2.58 -10.71 -19.84
C SER A 127 -1.75 -10.98 -21.10
N SER A 128 -0.43 -10.82 -21.01
CA SER A 128 0.54 -11.02 -22.07
C SER A 128 1.66 -11.98 -21.62
N ALA A 129 2.46 -12.49 -22.57
CA ALA A 129 3.66 -13.27 -22.25
C ALA A 129 4.71 -12.43 -21.51
N GLU A 130 4.74 -11.11 -21.75
CA GLU A 130 5.63 -10.18 -21.06
C GLU A 130 5.22 -10.03 -19.58
N ASP A 131 3.92 -9.97 -19.30
CA ASP A 131 3.39 -9.84 -17.93
C ASP A 131 3.70 -11.07 -17.05
N GLN A 132 3.98 -12.23 -17.67
CA GLN A 132 4.32 -13.47 -16.98
C GLN A 132 5.80 -13.53 -16.58
N ILE A 133 6.63 -12.68 -17.17
CA ILE A 133 8.08 -12.66 -16.93
C ILE A 133 8.37 -11.90 -15.65
N TRP A 134 9.22 -12.48 -14.81
CA TRP A 134 9.82 -11.75 -13.69
C TRP A 134 10.75 -10.66 -14.24
N LYS A 135 10.42 -9.41 -13.95
CA LYS A 135 11.33 -8.26 -14.04
C LYS A 135 12.27 -8.35 -12.84
N VAL A 136 13.57 -8.23 -13.09
CA VAL A 136 14.60 -8.54 -12.09
C VAL A 136 15.64 -7.42 -12.05
N ILE A 137 15.99 -6.98 -10.84
CA ILE A 137 17.12 -6.10 -10.55
C ILE A 137 18.03 -6.83 -9.56
N GLU A 138 19.34 -6.80 -9.82
CA GLU A 138 20.34 -7.14 -8.82
C GLU A 138 20.64 -5.92 -7.96
N LEU A 139 20.56 -6.08 -6.64
CA LEU A 139 20.91 -5.05 -5.68
C LEU A 139 22.42 -5.01 -5.46
N SER A 140 22.92 -3.89 -4.94
CA SER A 140 24.35 -3.71 -4.67
C SER A 140 24.62 -2.67 -3.59
N GLY A 141 25.85 -2.65 -3.07
CA GLY A 141 26.23 -1.70 -2.03
C GLY A 141 25.70 -2.09 -0.64
N VAL A 142 25.73 -1.14 0.27
CA VAL A 142 25.40 -1.38 1.69
C VAL A 142 24.13 -0.61 2.04
N LEU A 143 23.14 -1.33 2.54
CA LEU A 143 21.99 -0.76 3.23
C LEU A 143 22.43 -0.40 4.67
N PRO A 144 22.37 0.89 5.07
CA PRO A 144 22.80 1.30 6.40
C PRO A 144 22.03 0.60 7.53
N ALA A 145 22.60 0.64 8.73
CA ALA A 145 21.91 0.23 9.94
C ALA A 145 20.75 1.19 10.26
N ALA A 146 19.67 0.68 10.83
CA ALA A 146 18.74 1.52 11.56
C ALA A 146 19.40 2.08 12.82
N SER A 147 18.97 3.27 13.22
CA SER A 147 19.40 3.90 14.47
C SER A 147 18.92 3.13 15.70
N VAL A 148 17.82 2.38 15.58
CA VAL A 148 17.27 1.53 16.63
C VAL A 148 16.80 0.19 16.06
N ASP A 149 16.93 -0.87 16.87
CA ASP A 149 16.45 -2.21 16.53
C ASP A 149 14.92 -2.27 16.72
N ALA A 150 14.18 -2.44 15.63
CA ALA A 150 12.72 -2.45 15.63
C ALA A 150 12.13 -3.60 16.47
N CYS A 151 12.86 -4.71 16.60
CA CYS A 151 12.41 -5.88 17.35
C CYS A 151 12.63 -5.73 18.87
N ALA A 152 13.57 -4.87 19.29
CA ALA A 152 13.93 -4.66 20.68
C ALA A 152 13.06 -3.62 21.41
N LEU A 153 12.24 -2.87 20.67
CA LEU A 153 11.38 -1.82 21.21
C LEU A 153 9.91 -2.27 21.28
N GLU A 154 9.16 -1.69 22.22
CA GLU A 154 7.69 -1.60 22.11
C GLU A 154 7.34 -0.78 20.84
N PRO A 155 6.23 -1.06 20.14
CA PRO A 155 5.94 -0.50 18.82
C PRO A 155 6.07 1.03 18.83
N GLU A 156 7.06 1.54 18.10
CA GLU A 156 7.34 2.97 18.08
C GLU A 156 6.17 3.72 17.43
N ALA A 157 5.70 4.77 18.10
CA ALA A 157 4.96 5.83 17.44
C ALA A 157 5.96 6.62 16.59
N SER A 158 6.10 6.22 15.33
CA SER A 158 7.12 6.70 14.38
C SER A 158 6.97 8.14 13.89
N THR A 159 6.00 8.88 14.43
CA THR A 159 5.72 10.25 13.98
C THR A 159 5.24 11.08 15.15
N ARG A 160 5.91 12.21 15.38
CA ARG A 160 5.42 13.21 16.33
C ARG A 160 4.32 14.03 15.67
N LEU A 161 3.12 13.91 16.20
CA LEU A 161 2.02 14.79 15.85
C LEU A 161 2.02 16.00 16.77
N ARG A 162 1.88 17.18 16.18
CA ARG A 162 1.46 18.37 16.91
C ARG A 162 -0.03 18.55 16.69
N ILE A 163 -0.78 18.62 17.78
CA ILE A 163 -2.24 18.77 17.80
C ILE A 163 -2.58 20.08 18.49
N GLU A 164 -3.34 20.92 17.82
CA GLU A 164 -3.80 22.21 18.33
C GLU A 164 -5.31 22.32 18.16
N GLU A 165 -6.03 22.61 19.24
CA GLU A 165 -7.45 22.94 19.15
C GLU A 165 -7.62 24.27 18.41
N SER A 166 -8.45 24.27 17.36
CA SER A 166 -8.77 25.45 16.56
C SER A 166 -10.08 26.08 17.01
N ASP A 167 -11.11 25.26 17.23
CA ASP A 167 -12.37 25.62 17.85
C ASP A 167 -13.00 24.40 18.55
N ASP A 168 -14.22 24.57 19.09
CA ASP A 168 -14.94 23.54 19.85
C ASP A 168 -15.16 22.20 19.11
N MET A 169 -14.91 22.14 17.78
CA MET A 169 -15.13 20.94 16.95
C MET A 169 -13.97 20.61 16.01
N THR A 170 -12.90 21.41 15.96
CA THR A 170 -11.85 21.27 14.96
C THR A 170 -10.46 21.34 15.58
N TRP A 171 -9.59 20.46 15.08
CA TRP A 171 -8.21 20.36 15.53
C TRP A 171 -7.27 20.49 14.34
N ILE A 172 -6.25 21.32 14.46
CA ILE A 172 -5.15 21.38 13.51
C ILE A 172 -4.11 20.35 13.93
N ILE A 173 -3.86 19.40 13.04
CA ILE A 173 -2.87 18.36 13.21
C ILE A 173 -1.76 18.61 12.19
N SER A 174 -0.52 18.55 12.63
CA SER A 174 0.63 18.57 11.74
C SER A 174 1.54 17.40 12.05
N GLY A 175 1.87 16.63 11.02
CA GLY A 175 2.92 15.63 11.10
C GLY A 175 4.27 16.33 11.16
N GLN A 176 5.12 15.96 12.11
CA GLN A 176 6.53 16.30 12.06
C GLN A 176 7.29 15.04 11.68
N PRO A 177 7.94 14.98 10.51
CA PRO A 177 8.79 13.87 10.17
C PRO A 177 9.89 13.74 11.23
N GLU A 178 10.12 12.52 11.72
CA GLU A 178 11.26 12.28 12.59
C GLU A 178 12.54 12.27 11.74
N SER A 179 13.43 13.22 12.03
CA SER A 179 14.74 13.30 11.36
C SER A 179 15.78 12.46 12.11
N GLY A 180 16.79 11.96 11.39
CA GLY A 180 17.87 11.16 11.98
C GLY A 180 17.56 9.66 12.08
N VAL A 181 16.59 9.17 11.30
CA VAL A 181 16.37 7.74 11.12
C VAL A 181 17.20 7.29 9.91
N ASP A 182 18.20 6.46 10.18
CA ASP A 182 19.03 5.81 9.15
C ASP A 182 18.42 4.46 8.77
N GLY A 183 19.02 3.80 7.78
CA GLY A 183 18.67 2.42 7.42
C GLY A 183 17.69 2.30 6.27
N PHE A 184 17.75 3.24 5.32
CA PHE A 184 16.97 3.21 4.08
C PHE A 184 17.87 3.00 2.87
N TYR A 185 17.32 2.37 1.84
CA TYR A 185 17.95 2.20 0.53
C TYR A 185 16.90 2.45 -0.55
N VAL A 186 17.07 3.53 -1.30
CA VAL A 186 16.13 4.00 -2.31
C VAL A 186 16.59 3.58 -3.69
N LEU A 187 15.69 2.93 -4.42
CA LEU A 187 15.86 2.56 -5.82
C LEU A 187 14.99 3.48 -6.68
N GLU A 188 15.61 4.25 -7.57
CA GLU A 188 14.87 5.06 -8.54
C GLU A 188 14.95 4.49 -9.96
N ARG A 189 13.85 4.65 -10.69
CA ARG A 189 13.76 4.17 -12.07
C ARG A 189 14.22 5.23 -13.06
N ARG A 190 14.97 4.83 -14.10
CA ARG A 190 15.44 5.62 -15.25
C ARG A 190 16.42 6.76 -14.95
N GLY A 191 16.43 7.31 -13.75
CA GLY A 191 17.28 8.41 -13.33
C GLY A 191 17.32 8.56 -11.81
N ASP A 192 18.15 9.51 -11.36
CA ASP A 192 18.31 9.91 -9.95
C ASP A 192 17.71 11.32 -9.79
N ALA A 193 16.40 11.41 -9.94
CA ALA A 193 15.67 12.68 -10.05
C ALA A 193 14.15 12.58 -9.75
N SER A 194 13.65 11.37 -9.51
CA SER A 194 12.27 11.13 -9.05
C SER A 194 12.06 11.78 -7.70
N ILE A 195 13.06 11.67 -6.80
CA ILE A 195 13.13 12.39 -5.53
C ILE A 195 14.32 13.36 -5.62
N GLN A 196 14.04 14.60 -6.02
CA GLN A 196 15.06 15.61 -6.36
C GLN A 196 16.06 15.90 -5.23
N ASP A 197 15.61 15.84 -3.99
CA ASP A 197 16.36 16.19 -2.77
C ASP A 197 16.85 14.98 -1.98
N LEU A 198 16.74 13.77 -2.55
CA LEU A 198 17.32 12.55 -2.01
C LEU A 198 18.08 11.80 -3.09
N GLN A 199 19.36 11.51 -2.84
CA GLN A 199 20.15 10.73 -3.78
C GLN A 199 19.74 9.25 -3.73
N ALA A 200 19.41 8.66 -4.89
CA ALA A 200 19.14 7.24 -5.02
C ALA A 200 20.39 6.40 -4.71
N ASN A 201 20.19 5.31 -3.98
CA ASN A 201 21.24 4.32 -3.75
C ASN A 201 21.48 3.47 -5.00
N LEU A 202 20.43 3.23 -5.80
CA LEU A 202 20.50 2.52 -7.06
C LEU A 202 19.55 3.14 -8.09
N VAL A 203 20.06 3.33 -9.31
CA VAL A 203 19.23 3.67 -10.47
C VAL A 203 19.12 2.45 -11.37
N TYR A 204 17.90 2.06 -11.72
CA TYR A 204 17.64 0.92 -12.60
C TYR A 204 16.86 1.33 -13.87
N ASP A 205 16.66 0.39 -14.79
CA ASP A 205 15.96 0.63 -16.07
C ASP A 205 16.59 1.73 -16.95
N THR A 206 17.92 1.78 -16.99
CA THR A 206 18.68 2.76 -17.77
C THR A 206 18.93 2.30 -19.21
N GLU A 207 18.74 1.01 -19.50
CA GLU A 207 18.96 0.39 -20.82
C GLU A 207 17.66 -0.23 -21.35
N ARG A 208 17.27 0.09 -22.60
CA ARG A 208 15.94 -0.17 -23.18
C ARG A 208 15.68 -1.61 -23.66
N THR A 209 16.34 -2.61 -23.09
CA THR A 209 16.19 -4.02 -23.54
C THR A 209 14.90 -4.66 -23.02
N LEU A 210 14.43 -4.27 -21.83
CA LEU A 210 13.16 -4.68 -21.23
C LEU A 210 12.67 -3.56 -20.31
N SER A 211 11.41 -3.14 -20.40
CA SER A 211 10.86 -2.11 -19.49
C SER A 211 10.71 -2.70 -18.09
N LEU A 212 11.38 -2.11 -17.12
CA LEU A 212 11.29 -2.47 -15.71
C LEU A 212 10.29 -1.55 -14.97
N GLU A 213 9.21 -1.14 -15.64
CA GLU A 213 8.14 -0.38 -14.99
C GLU A 213 7.30 -1.21 -14.02
N LEU A 214 6.74 -0.52 -13.03
CA LEU A 214 5.58 -0.94 -12.25
C LEU A 214 4.31 -0.48 -12.97
N SER A 215 3.32 -1.36 -13.06
CA SER A 215 2.04 -1.14 -13.73
C SER A 215 1.01 -0.66 -12.73
N ASP A 216 0.10 0.20 -13.19
CA ASP A 216 -1.07 0.61 -12.39
C ASP A 216 -2.02 -0.56 -12.03
N GLN A 217 -1.85 -1.73 -12.67
CA GLN A 217 -2.64 -2.95 -12.42
C GLN A 217 -2.11 -3.82 -11.26
N GLY A 218 -1.01 -3.42 -10.61
CA GLY A 218 -0.52 -4.12 -9.43
C GLY A 218 0.35 -5.32 -9.75
N GLU A 219 1.52 -5.33 -9.12
CA GLU A 219 2.48 -6.42 -9.20
C GLU A 219 2.68 -7.10 -7.86
N ILE A 220 3.18 -8.31 -7.93
CA ILE A 220 3.80 -8.98 -6.78
C ILE A 220 5.26 -8.57 -6.78
N VAL A 221 5.74 -7.95 -5.71
CA VAL A 221 7.15 -7.60 -5.53
C VAL A 221 7.77 -8.54 -4.50
N MET A 222 8.95 -9.07 -4.81
CA MET A 222 9.71 -9.98 -3.94
C MET A 222 11.13 -9.48 -3.77
N LEU A 223 11.57 -9.41 -2.52
CA LEU A 223 12.95 -9.19 -2.13
C LEU A 223 13.57 -10.54 -1.75
N LEU A 224 14.69 -10.88 -2.39
CA LEU A 224 15.43 -12.11 -2.16
C LEU A 224 16.84 -11.78 -1.66
N ASN A 225 17.31 -12.54 -0.67
CA ASN A 225 18.69 -12.46 -0.21
C ASN A 225 19.68 -13.10 -1.22
N ASP A 226 20.97 -13.04 -0.90
CA ASP A 226 22.07 -13.62 -1.66
C ASP A 226 22.02 -15.16 -1.80
N ASN A 227 21.30 -15.85 -0.91
CA ASN A 227 21.04 -17.28 -0.99
C ASN A 227 19.83 -17.63 -1.87
N GLY A 228 19.07 -16.62 -2.32
CA GLY A 228 17.85 -16.80 -3.10
C GLY A 228 16.59 -17.05 -2.26
N ASP A 229 16.67 -16.87 -0.94
CA ASP A 229 15.49 -16.95 -0.07
C ASP A 229 14.69 -15.65 -0.18
N VAL A 230 13.36 -15.75 -0.24
CA VAL A 230 12.47 -14.58 -0.16
C VAL A 230 12.47 -14.09 1.29
N VAL A 231 12.90 -12.84 1.50
CA VAL A 231 12.99 -12.23 2.83
C VAL A 231 11.87 -11.22 3.10
N ASP A 232 11.30 -10.62 2.06
CA ASP A 232 10.08 -9.82 2.17
C ASP A 232 9.31 -9.79 0.84
N THR A 233 8.02 -9.46 0.92
CA THR A 233 7.16 -9.25 -0.24
C THR A 233 6.31 -8.01 -0.09
N ALA A 234 5.87 -7.46 -1.23
CA ALA A 234 4.83 -6.44 -1.27
C ALA A 234 3.75 -6.84 -2.27
N ASN A 235 2.49 -6.63 -1.86
CA ASN A 235 1.31 -6.90 -2.68
C ASN A 235 1.20 -8.38 -3.14
N ALA A 236 1.82 -9.31 -2.41
CA ALA A 236 1.80 -10.74 -2.71
C ALA A 236 0.64 -11.50 -2.04
N SER A 237 0.05 -10.90 -1.00
CA SER A 237 -0.85 -11.57 -0.06
C SER A 237 -2.25 -11.90 -0.58
N ASN A 238 -2.69 -11.28 -1.69
CA ASN A 238 -4.02 -11.51 -2.24
C ASN A 238 -3.97 -11.62 -3.77
N LEU A 239 -3.64 -12.82 -4.27
CA LEU A 239 -3.54 -13.12 -5.70
C LEU A 239 -4.86 -12.91 -6.47
N GLY A 240 -6.00 -12.76 -5.79
CA GLY A 240 -7.28 -12.43 -6.42
C GLY A 240 -7.53 -10.94 -6.65
N ARG A 241 -6.62 -10.06 -6.19
CA ARG A 241 -6.71 -8.60 -6.39
C ARG A 241 -5.89 -8.19 -7.60
N SER A 242 -6.54 -7.53 -8.57
CA SER A 242 -5.90 -7.03 -9.80
C SER A 242 -5.40 -5.59 -9.68
N THR A 243 -5.04 -5.17 -8.48
CA THR A 243 -4.60 -3.80 -8.17
C THR A 243 -3.61 -3.81 -7.01
N TRP A 244 -2.83 -2.74 -6.90
CA TRP A 244 -2.03 -2.45 -5.71
C TRP A 244 -2.87 -2.42 -4.44
N ALA A 245 -2.30 -2.89 -3.32
CA ALA A 245 -2.98 -2.87 -2.03
C ALA A 245 -3.33 -1.44 -1.59
N ALA A 246 -2.42 -0.50 -1.86
CA ALA A 246 -2.56 0.92 -1.58
C ALA A 246 -1.77 1.78 -2.59
N GLY A 247 -1.63 3.08 -2.31
CA GLY A 247 -1.08 4.07 -3.24
C GLY A 247 -2.15 4.64 -4.19
N SER A 248 -1.80 5.63 -5.00
CA SER A 248 -2.75 6.31 -5.87
C SER A 248 -2.13 6.92 -7.11
N ALA A 249 -2.63 6.52 -8.29
CA ALA A 249 -2.28 7.13 -9.57
C ALA A 249 -2.74 8.59 -9.70
N SER A 250 -3.90 8.95 -9.14
CA SER A 250 -4.46 10.30 -9.32
C SER A 250 -3.81 11.34 -8.42
N THR A 251 -3.31 10.93 -7.26
CA THR A 251 -2.63 11.82 -6.31
C THR A 251 -1.13 11.61 -6.26
N ARG A 252 -0.61 10.59 -6.96
CA ARG A 252 0.80 10.16 -6.93
C ARG A 252 1.28 9.84 -5.51
N ALA A 253 0.36 9.36 -4.68
CA ALA A 253 0.66 8.94 -3.32
C ALA A 253 1.22 7.52 -3.31
N THR A 254 2.23 7.30 -2.50
CA THR A 254 2.91 6.01 -2.38
C THR A 254 2.11 5.02 -1.56
N MET A 255 2.47 3.75 -1.73
CA MET A 255 2.04 2.64 -0.90
C MET A 255 3.08 2.43 0.21
N GLU A 256 2.67 2.60 1.46
CA GLU A 256 3.53 2.58 2.64
C GLU A 256 3.17 1.41 3.58
N ARG A 257 4.20 0.71 4.06
CA ARG A 257 4.08 -0.32 5.11
C ARG A 257 3.65 0.36 6.42
N ILE A 258 2.58 -0.15 7.05
CA ILE A 258 2.06 0.39 8.31
C ILE A 258 2.91 -0.06 9.50
N ASP A 259 3.03 -1.38 9.67
CA ASP A 259 3.77 -1.99 10.75
C ASP A 259 4.92 -2.83 10.13
N PRO A 260 6.19 -2.41 10.33
CA PRO A 260 7.34 -3.07 9.72
C PRO A 260 7.59 -4.49 10.25
N LEU A 261 6.99 -4.85 11.38
CA LEU A 261 7.13 -6.20 11.96
C LEU A 261 6.01 -7.16 11.50
N LYS A 262 4.93 -6.63 10.93
CA LYS A 262 3.83 -7.43 10.41
C LYS A 262 4.11 -7.94 8.99
N PRO A 263 3.55 -9.10 8.61
CA PRO A 263 3.72 -9.65 7.28
C PRO A 263 3.06 -8.78 6.19
N ASP A 264 3.42 -9.07 4.94
CA ASP A 264 2.70 -8.60 3.77
C ASP A 264 1.25 -9.10 3.80
N THR A 265 0.34 -8.19 4.10
CA THR A 265 -1.11 -8.36 4.05
C THR A 265 -1.70 -7.06 3.56
N ALA A 266 -2.83 -7.10 2.84
CA ALA A 266 -3.44 -5.88 2.31
C ALA A 266 -3.72 -4.83 3.41
N ASP A 267 -4.06 -5.25 4.62
CA ASP A 267 -4.33 -4.39 5.77
C ASP A 267 -3.07 -3.82 6.44
N ASN A 268 -1.87 -4.29 6.06
CA ASN A 268 -0.59 -3.75 6.54
C ASN A 268 0.05 -2.75 5.55
N TRP A 269 -0.72 -2.33 4.55
CA TRP A 269 -0.33 -1.33 3.56
C TRP A 269 -1.35 -0.20 3.53
N GLN A 270 -0.87 1.03 3.41
CA GLN A 270 -1.71 2.21 3.30
C GLN A 270 -1.23 3.16 2.20
N THR A 271 -2.12 4.04 1.77
CA THR A 271 -1.78 5.13 0.86
C THR A 271 -1.27 6.30 1.70
N ASN A 272 -0.15 6.93 1.34
CA ASN A 272 0.26 8.16 2.02
C ASN A 272 -0.82 9.25 1.83
N PHE A 273 -1.43 9.70 2.93
CA PHE A 273 -2.51 10.69 2.89
C PHE A 273 -1.99 12.13 2.77
N GLY A 274 -0.70 12.34 2.93
CA GLY A 274 -0.02 13.63 2.82
C GLY A 274 0.05 14.44 4.11
N LEU A 275 -0.15 13.79 5.27
CA LEU A 275 0.06 14.41 6.59
C LEU A 275 1.54 14.42 6.96
N VAL A 276 2.24 13.31 6.72
CA VAL A 276 3.69 13.23 6.78
C VAL A 276 4.16 13.08 5.34
N ILE A 277 5.00 14.02 4.90
CA ILE A 277 5.54 14.04 3.55
C ILE A 277 7.01 14.40 3.59
N ALA A 278 7.76 13.84 2.66
CA ALA A 278 9.14 14.21 2.41
C ALA A 278 9.46 14.10 0.93
N GLY A 279 10.47 14.87 0.54
CA GLY A 279 10.97 14.90 -0.81
C GLY A 279 10.20 15.82 -1.76
N GLN A 280 10.85 16.16 -2.87
CA GLN A 280 10.30 16.92 -3.98
C GLN A 280 10.49 16.19 -5.31
N ASP A 281 9.54 16.35 -6.23
CA ASP A 281 9.72 15.90 -7.62
C ASP A 281 10.59 16.89 -8.43
N ALA A 282 10.87 16.56 -9.69
CA ALA A 282 11.70 17.36 -10.58
C ALA A 282 11.18 18.80 -10.84
N ASP A 283 9.88 19.04 -10.64
CA ASP A 283 9.24 20.35 -10.77
C ASP A 283 9.16 21.12 -9.43
N GLY A 284 9.64 20.51 -8.34
CA GLY A 284 9.62 21.07 -6.98
C GLY A 284 8.29 20.89 -6.25
N HIS A 285 7.40 20.02 -6.71
CA HIS A 285 6.20 19.67 -5.95
C HIS A 285 6.57 18.70 -4.83
N LEU A 286 5.94 18.86 -3.66
CA LEU A 286 6.13 17.92 -2.56
C LEU A 286 5.54 16.55 -2.91
N LEU A 287 6.28 15.49 -2.58
CA LEU A 287 5.83 14.11 -2.78
C LEU A 287 4.84 13.70 -1.68
N ARG A 288 3.81 12.94 -2.03
CA ARG A 288 2.93 12.27 -1.06
C ARG A 288 3.55 10.92 -0.69
N ALA A 289 4.63 11.02 0.07
CA ALA A 289 5.57 9.94 0.30
C ALA A 289 6.47 10.25 1.50
N THR A 290 7.23 9.27 1.97
CA THR A 290 8.19 9.44 3.06
C THR A 290 9.58 8.88 2.73
N PRO A 291 10.16 9.15 1.54
CA PRO A 291 11.43 8.58 1.17
C PRO A 291 12.54 9.01 2.13
N GLY A 292 13.33 8.04 2.57
CA GLY A 292 14.41 8.18 3.54
C GLY A 292 13.93 8.43 4.97
N LEU A 293 12.65 8.25 5.27
CA LEU A 293 12.05 8.47 6.57
C LEU A 293 11.18 7.29 6.99
N VAL A 294 10.75 7.28 8.26
CA VAL A 294 9.74 6.31 8.65
C VAL A 294 8.40 6.66 8.01
N ASN A 295 7.77 5.63 7.45
CA ASN A 295 6.42 5.70 6.91
C ASN A 295 5.42 6.34 7.86
N SER A 296 4.40 6.95 7.25
CA SER A 296 3.32 7.60 7.97
C SER A 296 2.61 6.60 8.90
N PRO A 297 2.13 7.03 10.07
CA PRO A 297 1.20 6.22 10.86
C PRO A 297 -0.11 6.05 10.09
N ASP A 298 -0.80 4.93 10.31
CA ASP A 298 -2.14 4.75 9.77
C ASP A 298 -3.14 5.74 10.37
N VAL A 299 -4.24 5.97 9.66
CA VAL A 299 -5.19 7.02 10.08
C VAL A 299 -6.01 6.65 11.31
N GLU A 300 -6.15 5.35 11.62
CA GLU A 300 -6.80 4.93 12.86
C GLU A 300 -5.89 5.23 14.07
N ALA A 301 -4.59 4.98 13.94
CA ALA A 301 -3.58 5.37 14.90
C ALA A 301 -3.55 6.89 15.09
N LEU A 302 -3.63 7.68 13.99
CA LEU A 302 -3.75 9.14 14.07
C LEU A 302 -4.97 9.59 14.88
N ALA A 303 -6.13 8.94 14.69
CA ALA A 303 -7.36 9.26 15.43
C ALA A 303 -7.26 8.88 16.92
N GLN A 304 -6.62 7.75 17.25
CA GLN A 304 -6.42 7.31 18.64
C GLN A 304 -5.40 8.17 19.40
N ILE A 305 -4.32 8.59 18.74
CA ILE A 305 -3.28 9.45 19.33
C ILE A 305 -3.88 10.78 19.82
N ALA A 306 -4.93 11.26 19.15
CA ALA A 306 -5.51 12.53 19.49
C ALA A 306 -6.28 12.53 20.83
N SER A 307 -6.80 11.39 21.30
CA SER A 307 -7.65 11.31 22.52
C SER A 307 -8.75 12.40 22.54
N ILE A 308 -9.24 12.78 21.36
CA ILE A 308 -10.23 13.84 21.19
C ILE A 308 -11.63 13.23 21.28
N ASP A 309 -12.46 13.77 22.17
CA ASP A 309 -13.87 13.41 22.24
C ASP A 309 -14.63 13.97 21.01
N PRO A 310 -15.42 13.15 20.30
CA PRO A 310 -16.16 13.61 19.13
C PRO A 310 -17.25 14.62 19.50
N ALA A 311 -17.37 15.68 18.71
CA ALA A 311 -18.43 16.66 18.86
C ALA A 311 -19.80 16.05 18.49
N SER A 312 -20.83 16.28 19.31
CA SER A 312 -22.18 15.78 19.03
C SER A 312 -22.89 16.66 18.00
N VAL A 313 -23.35 16.04 16.91
CA VAL A 313 -24.00 16.73 15.77
C VAL A 313 -25.34 16.05 15.47
N ARG A 314 -26.37 16.83 15.11
CA ARG A 314 -27.66 16.25 14.69
C ARG A 314 -27.65 15.93 13.21
N ALA A 315 -28.28 14.81 12.84
CA ALA A 315 -28.44 14.46 11.43
C ALA A 315 -29.13 15.60 10.65
N GLY A 316 -28.50 16.04 9.56
CA GLY A 316 -28.99 17.12 8.70
C GLY A 316 -28.40 18.51 8.98
N GLU A 317 -27.58 18.67 10.02
CA GLU A 317 -26.80 19.89 10.22
C GLU A 317 -25.69 20.05 9.17
N ILE A 318 -25.34 21.29 8.86
CA ILE A 318 -24.18 21.61 8.01
C ILE A 318 -23.05 22.02 8.96
N LEU A 319 -21.99 21.22 8.97
CA LEU A 319 -20.78 21.58 9.68
C LEU A 319 -19.96 22.53 8.82
N ARG A 320 -19.34 23.51 9.44
CA ARG A 320 -18.47 24.45 8.75
C ARG A 320 -17.16 24.56 9.51
N THR A 321 -16.07 24.35 8.80
CA THR A 321 -14.72 24.56 9.31
C THR A 321 -14.00 25.58 8.44
N ASP A 322 -13.20 26.43 9.07
CA ASP A 322 -12.31 27.35 8.38
C ASP A 322 -10.86 26.86 8.50
N PHE A 323 -10.06 27.07 7.47
CA PHE A 323 -8.61 26.86 7.51
C PHE A 323 -7.90 27.93 6.69
N SER A 324 -6.62 28.16 6.99
CA SER A 324 -5.80 29.16 6.30
C SER A 324 -4.82 28.46 5.38
N LEU A 325 -4.81 28.84 4.10
CA LEU A 325 -3.85 28.38 3.11
C LEU A 325 -3.41 29.57 2.27
N SER A 326 -2.16 30.00 2.41
CA SER A 326 -1.69 31.17 1.67
C SER A 326 -1.71 30.91 0.17
N ARG A 327 -1.88 31.97 -0.63
CA ARG A 327 -1.77 31.84 -2.11
C ARG A 327 -0.41 31.32 -2.55
N GLN A 328 0.64 31.60 -1.80
CA GLN A 328 1.99 31.11 -2.07
C GLN A 328 2.06 29.60 -1.80
N ASP A 329 1.59 29.16 -0.64
CA ASP A 329 1.57 27.74 -0.29
C ASP A 329 0.69 26.97 -1.27
N ARG A 330 -0.50 27.47 -1.61
CA ARG A 330 -1.38 26.84 -2.61
C ARG A 330 -0.74 26.71 -3.99
N ARG A 331 0.17 27.61 -4.37
CA ARG A 331 0.90 27.50 -5.64
C ARG A 331 1.94 26.40 -5.61
N ILE A 332 2.48 26.08 -4.44
CA ILE A 332 3.50 25.06 -4.22
C ILE A 332 2.85 23.69 -3.98
N THR A 333 1.83 23.64 -3.11
CA THR A 333 1.23 22.40 -2.61
C THR A 333 -0.07 22.03 -3.33
N GLY A 334 -0.54 22.87 -4.25
CA GLY A 334 -1.82 22.69 -4.93
C GLY A 334 -3.05 22.99 -4.05
N TRP A 335 -4.21 22.52 -4.47
CA TRP A 335 -5.45 22.67 -3.71
C TRP A 335 -5.50 21.71 -2.51
N PRO A 336 -6.17 22.09 -1.40
CA PRO A 336 -6.48 21.21 -0.28
C PRO A 336 -7.10 19.90 -0.75
N TRP A 337 -6.68 18.79 -0.17
CA TRP A 337 -7.28 17.48 -0.37
C TRP A 337 -8.12 17.11 0.84
N ILE A 338 -9.36 16.68 0.62
CA ILE A 338 -10.25 16.23 1.69
C ILE A 338 -10.23 14.71 1.70
N CYS A 339 -9.87 14.12 2.84
CA CYS A 339 -9.95 12.70 3.13
C CYS A 339 -11.04 12.46 4.18
N VAL A 340 -11.97 11.55 3.91
CA VAL A 340 -13.08 11.25 4.81
C VAL A 340 -12.93 9.83 5.28
N ILE A 341 -12.90 9.62 6.60
CA ILE A 341 -12.74 8.30 7.18
C ILE A 341 -13.91 8.01 8.10
N ARG A 342 -14.52 6.85 7.87
CA ARG A 342 -15.58 6.31 8.71
C ARG A 342 -15.00 5.18 9.55
N PRO A 343 -14.80 5.37 10.87
CA PRO A 343 -14.39 4.27 11.75
C PRO A 343 -15.36 3.08 11.62
N GLY A 344 -14.83 1.88 11.41
CA GLY A 344 -15.62 0.65 11.23
C GLY A 344 -16.06 0.35 9.79
N PHE A 345 -15.66 1.15 8.81
CA PHE A 345 -15.59 0.74 7.40
C PHE A 345 -14.12 0.50 7.06
N ALA A 346 -13.72 -0.77 6.94
CA ALA A 346 -12.42 -1.15 6.37
C ALA A 346 -12.39 -0.70 4.91
N GLY A 347 -11.88 0.51 4.67
CA GLY A 347 -11.96 1.17 3.38
C GLY A 347 -11.43 2.58 3.48
N VAL A 348 -10.11 2.71 3.63
CA VAL A 348 -9.45 3.99 3.39
C VAL A 348 -9.46 4.18 1.87
N SER A 349 -10.41 4.97 1.36
CA SER A 349 -10.48 5.28 -0.08
C SER A 349 -9.49 6.40 -0.40
N GLY A 350 -8.20 6.05 -0.45
CA GLY A 350 -7.19 6.81 -1.17
C GLY A 350 -7.30 6.50 -2.66
N ALA A 351 -8.08 7.32 -3.38
CA ALA A 351 -8.06 7.51 -4.83
C ALA A 351 -7.93 6.25 -5.74
N GLY A 352 -9.10 5.75 -6.16
CA GLY A 352 -9.25 4.79 -7.27
C GLY A 352 -10.31 3.73 -7.03
N GLY A 353 -10.59 3.42 -5.77
CA GLY A 353 -11.76 2.66 -5.36
C GLY A 353 -12.96 3.58 -5.19
N SER A 354 -14.00 3.34 -5.98
CA SER A 354 -15.35 3.90 -5.81
C SER A 354 -15.90 3.60 -4.41
N ALA A 355 -15.49 4.36 -3.39
CA ALA A 355 -16.36 4.58 -2.24
C ALA A 355 -17.43 5.56 -2.71
N ASP A 356 -18.69 5.16 -2.60
CA ASP A 356 -19.86 6.00 -2.92
C ASP A 356 -19.80 7.34 -2.16
N TYR A 357 -19.19 8.35 -2.79
CA TYR A 357 -19.24 9.76 -2.33
C TYR A 357 -20.67 10.34 -2.40
N THR A 358 -21.66 9.55 -2.82
CA THR A 358 -23.06 9.96 -2.95
C THR A 358 -23.71 10.32 -1.61
N ALA A 359 -23.13 9.94 -0.47
CA ALA A 359 -23.65 10.26 0.86
C ALA A 359 -23.09 11.54 1.50
N TYR A 360 -22.00 12.13 0.96
CA TYR A 360 -21.33 13.30 1.54
C TYR A 360 -21.33 14.46 0.54
N ALA A 361 -21.97 15.59 0.90
CA ALA A 361 -21.86 16.81 0.11
C ALA A 361 -20.87 17.77 0.78
N PHE A 362 -19.75 18.00 0.11
CA PHE A 362 -18.75 19.01 0.48
C PHE A 362 -18.94 20.26 -0.36
N SER A 363 -18.91 21.43 0.25
CA SER A 363 -18.85 22.69 -0.47
C SER A 363 -17.71 23.55 0.05
N GLY A 364 -16.85 24.03 -0.86
CA GLY A 364 -15.72 24.88 -0.54
C GLY A 364 -15.99 26.32 -0.96
N SER A 365 -15.64 27.28 -0.10
CA SER A 365 -15.70 28.70 -0.45
C SER A 365 -14.45 29.45 0.00
N HIS A 366 -13.91 30.30 -0.88
CA HIS A 366 -12.80 31.20 -0.55
C HIS A 366 -13.36 32.47 0.11
N GLN A 367 -12.95 32.72 1.36
CA GLN A 367 -13.49 33.78 2.20
C GLN A 367 -12.69 35.09 2.14
N GLY A 368 -11.57 35.11 1.40
CA GLY A 368 -10.62 36.23 1.39
C GLY A 368 -9.54 36.09 2.45
N ASN A 369 -8.46 36.88 2.35
CA ASN A 369 -7.29 36.83 3.25
C ASN A 369 -6.74 35.42 3.47
N ASP A 370 -6.60 34.64 2.40
CA ASP A 370 -6.06 33.29 2.42
C ASP A 370 -6.84 32.29 3.31
N ARG A 371 -8.10 32.59 3.65
CA ARG A 371 -9.00 31.70 4.37
C ARG A 371 -9.95 30.97 3.43
N TYR A 372 -10.12 29.68 3.70
CA TYR A 372 -11.04 28.79 3.04
C TYR A 372 -12.02 28.23 4.06
N ALA A 373 -13.27 28.08 3.66
CA ALA A 373 -14.30 27.40 4.44
C ALA A 373 -14.70 26.12 3.72
N LEU A 374 -14.76 25.02 4.47
CA LEU A 374 -15.36 23.77 4.03
C LEU A 374 -16.66 23.54 4.78
N GLU A 375 -17.72 23.27 4.04
CA GLU A 375 -19.02 22.88 4.57
C GLU A 375 -19.24 21.39 4.32
N ILE A 376 -19.68 20.67 5.37
CA ILE A 376 -19.96 19.24 5.37
C ILE A 376 -21.44 19.04 5.69
N ALA A 377 -22.23 18.62 4.71
CA ALA A 377 -23.63 18.30 4.95
C ALA A 377 -23.77 16.91 5.60
N THR A 378 -24.37 16.86 6.79
CA THR A 378 -24.56 15.59 7.52
C THR A 378 -25.89 14.88 7.20
N SER A 379 -26.70 15.43 6.28
CA SER A 379 -28.02 14.89 5.95
C SER A 379 -28.02 13.49 5.36
N GLY A 380 -26.90 13.06 4.78
CA GLY A 380 -26.69 11.70 4.27
C GLY A 380 -26.07 10.73 5.28
N LEU A 381 -25.74 11.17 6.50
CA LEU A 381 -25.03 10.37 7.49
C LEU A 381 -26.00 9.59 8.38
N ALA A 382 -25.70 8.31 8.57
CA ALA A 382 -26.35 7.50 9.59
C ALA A 382 -25.84 7.91 10.99
N THR A 383 -26.59 7.55 12.03
CA THR A 383 -26.12 7.68 13.42
C THR A 383 -24.81 6.91 13.62
N GLY A 384 -23.82 7.56 14.23
CA GLY A 384 -22.51 6.97 14.49
C GLY A 384 -21.37 7.98 14.54
N THR A 385 -20.16 7.48 14.81
CA THR A 385 -18.94 8.30 14.87
C THR A 385 -18.30 8.41 13.49
N TYR A 386 -17.82 9.61 13.15
CA TYR A 386 -17.14 9.93 11.89
C TYR A 386 -15.87 10.75 12.17
N SER A 387 -14.89 10.63 11.28
CA SER A 387 -13.60 11.32 11.35
C SER A 387 -13.29 11.98 10.00
N PHE A 388 -13.45 13.30 9.93
CA PHE A 388 -13.10 14.05 8.71
C PHE A 388 -11.69 14.61 8.82
N TRP A 389 -10.92 14.46 7.75
CA TRP A 389 -9.56 14.96 7.62
C TRP A 389 -9.45 15.87 6.40
N ILE A 390 -9.04 17.12 6.58
CA ILE A 390 -8.79 18.04 5.48
C ILE A 390 -7.30 18.28 5.44
N ILE A 391 -6.60 17.66 4.50
CA ILE A 391 -5.14 17.73 4.38
C ILE A 391 -4.79 18.84 3.40
N TYR A 392 -3.95 19.77 3.82
CA TYR A 392 -3.59 20.94 3.02
C TYR A 392 -2.16 21.41 3.34
N GLY A 393 -1.64 22.26 2.47
CA GLY A 393 -0.28 22.79 2.62
C GLY A 393 0.77 21.66 2.63
N SER A 394 1.81 21.85 3.45
CA SER A 394 2.95 20.95 3.59
C SER A 394 2.80 20.03 4.82
N GLY A 395 1.81 19.13 4.82
CA GLY A 395 1.61 18.19 5.93
C GLY A 395 0.76 18.72 7.09
N GLN A 396 -0.19 19.63 6.82
CA GLN A 396 -1.19 20.05 7.80
C GLN A 396 -2.52 19.37 7.52
N ALA A 397 -3.27 19.08 8.57
CA ALA A 397 -4.64 18.61 8.47
C ALA A 397 -5.57 19.32 9.46
N VAL A 398 -6.80 19.58 9.02
CA VAL A 398 -7.92 19.80 9.95
C VAL A 398 -8.54 18.44 10.25
N TYR A 399 -8.64 18.09 11.52
CA TYR A 399 -9.34 16.91 12.00
C TYR A 399 -10.67 17.31 12.65
N ILE A 400 -11.74 16.60 12.30
CA ILE A 400 -13.11 16.84 12.77
C ILE A 400 -13.75 15.50 13.16
N PRO A 401 -13.58 15.06 14.42
CA PRO A 401 -14.31 13.94 14.99
C PRO A 401 -15.73 14.36 15.37
N ILE A 402 -16.73 13.66 14.84
CA ILE A 402 -18.14 13.91 15.19
C ILE A 402 -18.87 12.64 15.57
N LEU A 403 -19.90 12.79 16.39
CA LEU A 403 -20.91 11.78 16.69
C LEU A 403 -22.26 12.27 16.17
N VAL A 404 -22.72 11.66 15.07
CA VAL A 404 -24.04 11.93 14.52
C VAL A 404 -25.07 11.24 15.40
N SER A 405 -25.90 12.03 16.06
CA SER A 405 -27.03 11.55 16.89
C SER A 405 -28.33 11.54 16.08
N PRO A 406 -29.33 10.72 16.48
CA PRO A 406 -30.64 10.65 15.82
C PRO A 406 -31.38 11.99 15.72
#